data_AF-A0A3R6V4P8-F1
#
_entry.id   AF-A0A3R6V4P8-F1
#
_cell.length_a   1.000
_cell.length_b   1.000
_cell.length_c   1.000
_cell.angle_alpha   90.00
_cell.angle_beta   90.00
_cell.angle_gamma   90.00
#
_symmetry.space_group_name_H-M   'P 1'
#
loop_
_entity.id
_entity.type
_entity.pdbx_description
1 polymer ?
#
loop_
_entity_poly.entity_id
_entity_poly.type
_entity_poly.pdbx_seq_one_letter_code
_entity_poly.pdbx_strand_id
1 'polypeptide(L)'
;MFGRLRNAAWVAEYITVDSLKKSDDVNRLKAAFKADTSTPEAFRVSPGDYLNSGYDRGHLAPARDMMSSSQESVNESFLMTNISPQRAADSDTYEVRYPVLGTPGNAIAVPTHFFKVVLVQKPSGEYLAAGFILPNQSIPDQTNLTDFLRPIEYIESVSGLLFFD
;
A
#
# COMPACT_ATOMS: atom_id res chain seq x y z
N MET A 1 11.18 10.19 13.83
CA MET A 1 12.06 9.18 13.18
C MET A 1 11.40 8.72 11.87
N PHE A 2 11.12 9.66 10.96
CA PHE A 2 10.50 9.37 9.66
C PHE A 2 11.64 9.28 8.63
N GLY A 3 11.76 8.14 7.94
CA GLY A 3 12.83 7.88 6.95
C GLY A 3 13.64 6.59 7.17
N ARG A 4 13.49 5.91 8.32
CA ARG A 4 14.26 4.68 8.60
C ARG A 4 13.68 3.41 7.95
N LEU A 5 12.37 3.40 7.68
CA LEU A 5 11.65 2.17 7.33
C LEU A 5 11.61 1.86 5.83
N ARG A 6 11.94 2.84 4.98
CA ARG A 6 11.93 2.70 3.51
C ARG A 6 10.59 2.21 2.94
N ASN A 7 9.52 2.64 3.60
CA ASN A 7 8.13 2.47 3.18
C ASN A 7 7.45 3.84 3.30
N ALA A 8 6.39 4.07 2.53
CA ALA A 8 5.54 5.23 2.77
C ALA A 8 4.93 5.15 4.17
N ALA A 9 4.76 6.30 4.82
CA ALA A 9 3.96 6.39 6.05
C ALA A 9 2.46 6.21 5.73
N TRP A 10 2.02 6.78 4.61
CA TRP A 10 0.68 6.67 4.07
C TRP A 10 0.70 7.00 2.57
N VAL A 11 -0.35 6.58 1.87
CA VAL A 11 -0.67 6.99 0.50
C VAL A 11 -2.17 7.29 0.47
N ALA A 12 -2.57 8.36 -0.22
CA ALA A 12 -3.97 8.76 -0.35
C ALA A 12 -4.40 8.70 -1.82
N GLU A 13 -5.65 8.32 -2.03
CA GLU A 13 -6.28 8.22 -3.35
C GLU A 13 -7.69 8.79 -3.30
N TYR A 14 -8.12 9.37 -4.41
CA TYR A 14 -9.49 9.86 -4.59
C TYR A 14 -10.12 9.08 -5.75
N ILE A 15 -11.13 8.29 -5.42
CA ILE A 15 -11.77 7.35 -6.37
C ILE A 15 -13.18 7.85 -6.68
N THR A 16 -13.52 7.88 -7.96
CA THR A 16 -14.88 8.11 -8.45
C THR A 16 -15.33 6.94 -9.31
N VAL A 17 -16.63 6.84 -9.59
CA VAL A 17 -17.15 5.82 -10.52
C VAL A 17 -16.48 5.94 -11.89
N ASP A 18 -16.19 7.16 -12.34
CA ASP A 18 -15.49 7.41 -13.60
C ASP A 18 -14.01 7.01 -13.52
N SER A 19 -13.36 7.16 -12.36
CA SER A 19 -11.94 6.80 -12.23
C SER A 19 -11.67 5.29 -12.27
N LEU A 20 -12.71 4.48 -12.05
CA LEU A 20 -12.64 3.01 -12.13
C LEU A 20 -12.80 2.48 -13.56
N LYS A 21 -13.15 3.34 -14.52
CA LYS A 21 -13.26 2.95 -15.93
C LYS A 21 -11.86 2.75 -16.51
N LYS A 22 -11.71 1.74 -17.38
CA LYS A 22 -10.46 1.53 -18.10
C LYS A 22 -10.45 2.40 -19.36
N SER A 23 -9.42 3.21 -19.54
CA SER A 23 -9.13 3.85 -20.84
C SER A 23 -8.42 2.85 -21.77
N ASP A 24 -8.81 2.80 -23.04
CA ASP A 24 -8.21 1.91 -24.04
C ASP A 24 -6.72 2.21 -24.28
N ASP A 25 -6.33 3.48 -24.12
CA ASP A 25 -4.95 3.95 -24.30
C ASP A 25 -4.04 3.61 -23.11
N VAL A 26 -4.61 3.14 -21.99
CA VAL A 26 -3.88 2.85 -20.75
C VAL A 26 -3.71 1.35 -20.58
N ASN A 27 -2.45 0.91 -20.49
CA ASN A 27 -2.09 -0.50 -20.35
C ASN A 27 -1.12 -0.71 -19.18
N ARG A 28 -1.63 -1.34 -18.11
CA ARG A 28 -0.84 -1.74 -16.93
C ARG A 28 0.39 -2.59 -17.29
N LEU A 29 0.31 -3.43 -18.33
CA LEU A 29 1.42 -4.30 -18.74
C LEU A 29 2.63 -3.51 -19.29
N LYS A 30 2.46 -2.22 -19.61
CA LYS A 30 3.56 -1.33 -20.02
C LYS A 30 4.29 -0.71 -18.82
N ALA A 31 3.73 -0.81 -17.61
CA ALA A 31 4.36 -0.30 -16.41
C ALA A 31 5.35 -1.32 -15.81
N ALA A 32 6.43 -0.81 -15.24
CA ALA A 32 7.45 -1.62 -14.58
C ALA A 32 7.85 -0.99 -13.25
N PHE A 33 8.10 -1.83 -12.25
CA PHE A 33 8.61 -1.36 -10.96
C PHE A 33 9.93 -0.63 -11.15
N LYS A 34 10.03 0.58 -10.59
CA LYS A 34 11.22 1.42 -10.69
C LYS A 34 11.48 2.15 -9.38
N ALA A 35 12.75 2.34 -9.07
CA ALA A 35 13.15 3.17 -7.96
C ALA A 35 12.70 4.62 -8.19
N ASP A 36 12.31 5.30 -7.12
CA ASP A 36 11.98 6.73 -7.18
C ASP A 36 13.26 7.58 -7.05
N THR A 37 13.61 8.27 -8.13
CA THR A 37 14.82 9.10 -8.19
C THR A 37 14.69 10.40 -7.41
N SER A 38 13.47 10.82 -7.05
CA SER A 38 13.24 11.97 -6.17
C SER A 38 13.61 11.67 -4.72
N THR A 39 13.60 10.39 -4.32
CA THR A 39 14.06 9.95 -3.00
C THR A 39 15.58 9.97 -2.93
N PRO A 40 16.19 10.54 -1.87
CA PRO A 40 17.63 10.49 -1.67
C PRO A 40 18.17 9.06 -1.67
N GLU A 41 19.35 8.85 -2.25
CA GLU A 41 19.91 7.51 -2.47
C GLU A 41 19.97 6.67 -1.19
N ALA A 42 20.31 7.28 -0.05
CA ALA A 42 20.38 6.61 1.25
C ALA A 42 19.04 6.02 1.75
N PHE A 43 17.91 6.43 1.17
CA PHE A 43 16.57 5.94 1.52
C PHE A 43 15.85 5.29 0.34
N ARG A 44 16.49 5.27 -0.84
CA ARG A 44 15.90 4.78 -2.07
C ARG A 44 15.82 3.25 -2.06
N VAL A 45 14.66 2.74 -2.44
CA VAL A 45 14.42 1.31 -2.62
C VAL A 45 14.46 0.98 -4.09
N SER A 46 15.18 -0.08 -4.44
CA SER A 46 15.22 -0.65 -5.77
C SER A 46 14.27 -1.86 -5.88
N PRO A 47 13.72 -2.14 -7.07
CA PRO A 47 12.97 -3.37 -7.30
C PRO A 47 13.79 -4.64 -7.01
N GLY A 48 15.12 -4.58 -7.13
CA GLY A 48 16.03 -5.69 -6.88
C GLY A 48 16.11 -6.10 -5.41
N ASP A 49 15.80 -5.20 -4.47
CA ASP A 49 15.82 -5.48 -3.02
C ASP A 49 14.74 -6.50 -2.60
N TYR A 50 13.73 -6.72 -3.45
CA TYR A 50 12.66 -7.70 -3.23
C TYR A 50 12.99 -9.08 -3.82
N LEU A 51 14.03 -9.20 -4.65
CA LEU A 51 14.39 -10.45 -5.31
C LEU A 51 14.76 -11.52 -4.27
N ASN A 52 14.14 -12.69 -4.35
CA ASN A 52 14.33 -13.81 -3.41
C ASN A 52 14.06 -13.47 -1.94
N SER A 53 13.30 -12.41 -1.66
CA SER A 53 12.95 -11.98 -0.30
C SER A 53 11.84 -12.80 0.35
N GLY A 54 11.03 -13.49 -0.46
CA GLY A 54 9.78 -14.11 0.00
C GLY A 54 8.59 -13.14 0.12
N TYR A 55 8.76 -11.88 -0.29
CA TYR A 55 7.71 -10.85 -0.28
C TYR A 55 7.45 -10.29 -1.67
N ASP A 56 6.17 -9.98 -1.92
CA ASP A 56 5.73 -9.30 -3.11
C ASP A 56 5.94 -7.78 -3.01
N ARG A 57 6.05 -7.15 -4.18
CA ARG A 57 6.01 -5.69 -4.34
C ARG A 57 4.56 -5.22 -4.32
N GLY A 58 4.00 -5.12 -3.11
CA GLY A 58 2.61 -4.75 -2.89
C GLY A 58 2.38 -3.25 -3.03
N HIS A 59 1.39 -2.85 -3.83
CA HIS A 59 1.01 -1.45 -3.99
C HIS A 59 0.23 -0.95 -2.76
N LEU A 60 0.47 0.29 -2.35
CA LEU A 60 -0.37 0.98 -1.36
C LEU A 60 -1.56 1.66 -2.05
N ALA A 61 -1.32 2.45 -3.10
CA ALA A 61 -2.32 2.87 -4.07
C ALA A 61 -2.28 1.95 -5.31
N PRO A 62 -3.32 1.15 -5.57
CA PRO A 62 -3.32 0.19 -6.67
C PRO A 62 -3.30 0.86 -8.05
N ALA A 63 -2.51 0.30 -8.97
CA ALA A 63 -2.50 0.73 -10.37
C ALA A 63 -3.89 0.70 -11.04
N ARG A 64 -4.77 -0.21 -10.59
CA ARG A 64 -6.13 -0.36 -11.11
C ARG A 64 -6.96 0.91 -10.92
N ASP A 65 -6.72 1.65 -9.85
CA ASP A 65 -7.49 2.84 -9.48
C ASP A 65 -7.07 4.08 -10.30
N MET A 66 -6.03 3.93 -11.13
CA MET A 66 -5.47 4.98 -12.01
C MET A 66 -5.68 4.69 -13.51
N MET A 67 -6.40 3.61 -13.85
CA MET A 67 -6.54 3.12 -15.24
C MET A 67 -7.39 4.03 -16.15
N SER A 68 -8.17 4.94 -15.58
CA SER A 68 -8.92 5.95 -16.32
C SER A 68 -8.11 7.20 -16.65
N SER A 69 -7.01 7.44 -15.90
CA SER A 69 -6.37 8.75 -15.84
C SER A 69 -5.35 8.93 -16.96
N SER A 70 -4.22 8.24 -16.89
CA SER A 70 -3.19 8.27 -17.92
C SER A 70 -2.22 7.10 -17.73
N GLN A 71 -1.47 6.76 -18.79
CA GLN A 71 -0.39 5.78 -18.68
C GLN A 71 0.70 6.24 -17.70
N GLU A 72 0.91 7.55 -17.59
CA GLU A 72 1.85 8.15 -16.62
C GLU A 72 1.41 7.89 -15.18
N SER A 73 0.13 8.11 -14.83
CA SER A 73 -0.40 7.83 -13.50
C SER A 73 -0.22 6.35 -13.14
N VAL A 74 -0.52 5.46 -14.09
CA VAL A 74 -0.28 4.03 -13.90
C VAL A 74 1.21 3.74 -13.71
N ASN A 75 2.12 4.37 -14.46
CA ASN A 75 3.56 4.18 -14.29
C ASN A 75 4.08 4.71 -12.95
N GLU A 76 3.49 5.79 -12.41
CA GLU A 76 3.84 6.35 -11.12
C GLU A 76 3.41 5.43 -9.96
N SER A 77 2.29 4.71 -10.10
CA SER A 77 1.89 3.71 -9.11
C SER A 77 2.92 2.57 -8.93
N PHE A 78 3.82 2.36 -9.90
CA PHE A 78 4.90 1.37 -9.84
C PHE A 78 6.23 1.94 -9.29
N LEU A 79 6.26 3.18 -8.82
CA LEU A 79 7.40 3.72 -8.08
C LEU A 79 7.54 3.01 -6.74
N MET A 80 8.76 2.65 -6.34
CA MET A 80 8.99 1.93 -5.08
C MET A 80 8.57 2.72 -3.82
N THR A 81 8.35 4.03 -3.93
CA THR A 81 7.76 4.86 -2.87
C THR A 81 6.28 4.54 -2.60
N ASN A 82 5.58 3.90 -3.54
CA ASN A 82 4.22 3.38 -3.38
C ASN A 82 4.19 1.88 -3.04
N ILE A 83 5.34 1.25 -2.78
CA ILE A 83 5.46 -0.20 -2.61
C ILE A 83 5.87 -0.56 -1.20
N SER A 84 5.28 -1.63 -0.67
CA SER A 84 5.64 -2.24 0.61
C SER A 84 5.71 -3.76 0.51
N PRO A 85 6.57 -4.45 1.30
CA PRO A 85 6.61 -5.90 1.35
C PRO A 85 5.28 -6.50 1.83
N GLN A 86 4.61 -7.23 0.94
CA GLN A 86 3.36 -7.93 1.25
C GLN A 86 3.58 -9.44 1.15
N ARG A 87 3.01 -10.22 2.06
CA ARG A 87 3.04 -11.69 2.00
C ARG A 87 2.09 -12.18 0.91
N ALA A 88 2.54 -13.17 0.15
CA ALA A 88 1.68 -13.88 -0.78
C ALA A 88 0.61 -14.68 -0.02
N ALA A 89 -0.56 -14.79 -0.64
CA ALA A 89 -1.75 -15.43 -0.08
C ALA A 89 -1.58 -16.93 0.23
N ASP A 90 -0.55 -17.59 -0.31
CA ASP A 90 -0.29 -19.03 -0.21
C ASP A 90 0.78 -19.40 0.84
N SER A 91 1.30 -18.44 1.61
CA SER A 91 2.32 -18.73 2.62
C SER A 91 1.71 -19.20 3.95
N ASP A 92 1.55 -20.53 4.08
CA ASP A 92 0.96 -21.26 5.22
C ASP A 92 1.77 -21.19 6.55
N THR A 93 2.67 -20.22 6.70
CA THR A 93 3.59 -20.11 7.86
C THR A 93 3.29 -18.88 8.71
N TYR A 94 2.82 -19.11 9.93
CA TYR A 94 2.64 -18.08 10.95
C TYR A 94 3.92 -17.91 11.76
N GLU A 95 4.64 -16.82 11.53
CA GLU A 95 5.80 -16.44 12.35
C GLU A 95 5.72 -14.94 12.63
N VAL A 96 5.78 -14.53 13.90
CA VAL A 96 5.89 -13.12 14.28
C VAL A 96 7.38 -12.79 14.42
N ARG A 97 7.97 -12.34 13.32
CA ARG A 97 9.26 -11.65 13.30
C ARG A 97 9.06 -10.29 12.62
N TYR A 98 9.91 -9.33 12.91
CA TYR A 98 10.06 -8.11 12.11
C TYR A 98 11.28 -8.27 11.20
N PRO A 99 11.20 -9.09 10.12
CA PRO A 99 12.31 -9.22 9.22
C PRO A 99 12.56 -7.88 8.52
N VAL A 100 13.83 -7.63 8.26
CA VAL A 100 14.25 -6.54 7.38
C VAL A 100 14.84 -7.15 6.13
N LEU A 101 14.53 -6.57 4.97
CA LEU A 101 15.10 -6.99 3.70
C LEU A 101 16.39 -6.19 3.42
N GLY A 102 17.49 -6.87 3.11
CA GLY A 102 18.77 -6.25 2.75
C GLY A 102 19.83 -6.25 3.85
N THR A 103 20.96 -5.59 3.60
CA THR A 103 22.08 -5.49 4.55
C THR A 103 21.80 -4.45 5.64
N PRO A 104 22.39 -4.58 6.85
CA PRO A 104 22.34 -3.52 7.87
C PRO A 104 22.77 -2.17 7.27
N GLY A 105 21.89 -1.16 7.34
CA GLY A 105 22.04 0.14 6.66
C GLY A 105 21.14 0.32 5.43
N ASN A 106 20.76 -0.77 4.77
CA ASN A 106 19.83 -0.79 3.62
C ASN A 106 18.50 -1.54 3.87
N ALA A 107 18.26 -1.91 5.12
CA ALA A 107 17.08 -2.62 5.60
C ALA A 107 15.74 -1.95 5.18
N ILE A 108 14.90 -2.70 4.45
CA ILE A 108 13.49 -2.37 4.22
C ILE A 108 12.68 -3.04 5.32
N ALA A 109 11.86 -2.29 6.03
CA ALA A 109 10.98 -2.85 7.05
C ALA A 109 9.82 -3.62 6.40
N VAL A 110 9.51 -4.80 6.92
CA VAL A 110 8.29 -5.53 6.57
C VAL A 110 7.18 -5.15 7.58
N PRO A 111 6.06 -4.54 7.16
CA PRO A 111 4.96 -4.23 8.07
C PRO A 111 4.32 -5.50 8.62
N THR A 112 3.90 -5.48 9.88
CA THR A 112 3.09 -6.58 10.45
C THR A 112 1.61 -6.46 10.07
N HIS A 113 1.14 -5.25 9.83
CA HIS A 113 -0.23 -4.93 9.45
C HIS A 113 -0.24 -3.78 8.45
N PHE A 114 -1.30 -3.72 7.66
CA PHE A 114 -1.68 -2.56 6.85
C PHE A 114 -3.00 -2.00 7.38
N PHE A 115 -3.24 -0.72 7.14
CA PHE A 115 -4.51 -0.10 7.42
C PHE A 115 -5.08 0.55 6.17
N LYS A 116 -6.41 0.69 6.12
CA LYS A 116 -7.10 1.54 5.15
C LYS A 116 -8.17 2.34 5.87
N VAL A 117 -8.14 3.66 5.71
CA VAL A 117 -9.21 4.56 6.17
C VAL A 117 -9.93 5.08 4.94
N VAL A 118 -11.24 4.89 4.88
CA VAL A 118 -12.06 5.24 3.72
C VAL A 118 -13.08 6.28 4.15
N LEU A 119 -13.14 7.40 3.42
CA LEU A 119 -14.19 8.39 3.52
C LEU A 119 -15.05 8.33 2.25
N VAL A 120 -16.35 8.17 2.41
CA VAL A 120 -17.32 8.05 1.32
C VAL A 120 -18.34 9.16 1.43
N GLN A 121 -18.49 9.96 0.39
CA GLN A 121 -19.61 10.89 0.26
C GLN A 121 -20.81 10.16 -0.37
N LYS A 122 -21.93 10.09 0.35
CA LYS A 122 -23.19 9.59 -0.18
C LYS A 122 -23.78 10.59 -1.19
N PRO A 123 -24.66 10.17 -2.11
CA PRO A 123 -25.40 11.08 -2.97
C PRO A 123 -26.23 12.13 -2.22
N SER A 124 -26.61 11.85 -0.96
CA SER A 124 -27.28 12.81 -0.07
C SER A 124 -26.38 13.96 0.42
N GLY A 125 -25.07 13.90 0.18
CA GLY A 125 -24.07 14.82 0.71
C GLY A 125 -23.52 14.45 2.09
N GLU A 126 -24.09 13.43 2.74
CA GLU A 126 -23.62 12.88 4.01
C GLU A 126 -22.33 12.08 3.81
N TYR A 127 -21.39 12.17 4.76
CA TYR A 127 -20.15 11.41 4.75
C TYR A 127 -20.23 10.18 5.66
N LEU A 128 -19.66 9.07 5.21
CA LEU A 128 -19.36 7.90 6.02
C LEU A 128 -17.87 7.67 6.06
N ALA A 129 -17.34 7.31 7.22
CA ALA A 129 -15.94 6.93 7.36
C ALA A 129 -15.82 5.53 7.99
N ALA A 130 -14.84 4.76 7.53
CA ALA A 130 -14.54 3.43 8.06
C ALA A 130 -13.04 3.18 8.09
N GLY A 131 -12.55 2.61 9.18
CA GLY A 131 -11.17 2.19 9.36
C GLY A 131 -11.04 0.66 9.36
N PHE A 132 -10.01 0.16 8.69
CA PHE A 132 -9.66 -1.27 8.65
C PHE A 132 -8.20 -1.47 9.00
N ILE A 133 -7.87 -2.55 9.73
CA ILE A 133 -6.51 -3.00 9.96
C ILE A 133 -6.42 -4.48 9.60
N LEU A 134 -5.56 -4.83 8.63
CA LEU A 134 -5.36 -6.18 8.13
C LEU A 134 -3.95 -6.67 8.45
N PRO A 135 -3.76 -7.91 8.92
CA PRO A 135 -2.43 -8.47 9.13
C PRO A 135 -1.73 -8.73 7.78
N ASN A 136 -0.41 -8.52 7.72
CA ASN A 136 0.41 -8.85 6.56
C ASN A 136 0.73 -10.35 6.53
N GLN A 137 -0.29 -11.17 6.31
CA GLN A 137 -0.24 -12.63 6.25
C GLN A 137 -1.37 -13.15 5.36
N SER A 138 -1.36 -14.46 5.07
CA SER A 138 -2.49 -15.09 4.38
C SER A 138 -3.78 -14.90 5.18
N ILE A 139 -4.83 -14.45 4.50
CA ILE A 139 -6.18 -14.29 5.04
C ILE A 139 -7.09 -15.24 4.25
N PRO A 140 -7.80 -16.19 4.90
CA PRO A 140 -8.70 -17.09 4.20
C PRO A 140 -9.78 -16.35 3.43
N ASP A 141 -10.10 -16.79 2.20
CA ASP A 141 -11.09 -16.15 1.31
C ASP A 141 -12.50 -16.00 1.94
N GLN A 142 -12.82 -16.85 2.92
CA GLN A 142 -14.11 -16.85 3.63
C GLN A 142 -14.16 -15.81 4.77
N THR A 143 -13.04 -15.13 5.08
CA THR A 143 -12.97 -14.17 6.19
C THR A 143 -13.74 -12.90 5.84
N ASN A 144 -14.60 -12.42 6.74
CA ASN A 144 -15.38 -11.22 6.46
C ASN A 144 -14.53 -9.96 6.64
N LEU A 145 -14.66 -9.01 5.72
CA LEU A 145 -13.97 -7.71 5.82
C LEU A 145 -14.32 -6.96 7.12
N THR A 146 -15.54 -7.15 7.62
CA THR A 146 -16.03 -6.54 8.85
C THR A 146 -15.22 -6.95 10.09
N ASP A 147 -14.55 -8.10 10.05
CA ASP A 147 -13.75 -8.61 11.17
C ASP A 147 -12.50 -7.72 11.40
N PHE A 148 -12.10 -6.95 10.38
CA PHE A 148 -10.98 -6.03 10.39
C PHE A 148 -11.36 -4.57 10.71
N LEU A 149 -12.65 -4.29 10.94
CA LEU A 149 -13.12 -2.94 11.26
C LEU A 149 -12.51 -2.43 12.57
N ARG A 150 -12.05 -1.18 12.57
CA ARG A 150 -11.54 -0.48 13.76
C ARG A 150 -12.01 0.98 13.77
N PRO A 151 -12.20 1.55 14.97
CA PRO A 151 -12.39 3.00 15.11
C PRO A 151 -11.21 3.74 14.46
N ILE A 152 -11.48 4.90 13.84
CA ILE A 152 -10.44 5.69 13.18
C ILE A 152 -9.44 6.18 14.22
N GLU A 153 -9.93 6.58 15.39
CA GLU A 153 -9.14 7.05 16.53
C GLU A 153 -8.15 5.97 17.01
N TYR A 154 -8.51 4.69 16.89
CA TYR A 154 -7.60 3.60 17.18
C TYR A 154 -6.45 3.55 16.15
N ILE A 155 -6.76 3.69 14.85
CA ILE A 155 -5.75 3.73 13.78
C ILE A 155 -4.82 4.93 13.96
N GLU A 156 -5.36 6.10 14.29
CA GLU A 156 -4.58 7.31 14.59
C GLU A 156 -3.62 7.07 15.76
N SER A 157 -4.10 6.45 16.85
CA SER A 157 -3.29 6.17 18.04
C SER A 157 -2.09 5.25 17.78
N VAL A 158 -2.23 4.29 16.86
CA VAL A 158 -1.17 3.31 16.56
C VAL A 158 -0.28 3.73 15.38
N SER A 159 -0.79 4.56 14.47
CA SER A 159 -0.04 5.08 13.31
C SER A 159 0.69 6.39 13.60
N GLY A 160 0.20 7.18 14.57
CA GLY A 160 0.66 8.54 14.83
C GLY A 160 0.26 9.54 13.73
N LEU A 161 -0.74 9.20 12.92
CA LEU A 161 -1.34 10.05 11.88
C LEU A 161 -2.70 10.56 12.33
N LEU A 162 -3.16 11.67 11.75
CA LEU A 162 -4.55 12.14 11.85
C LEU A 162 -5.19 12.04 10.45
N PHE A 163 -6.45 11.60 10.38
CA PHE A 163 -7.14 11.41 9.12
C PHE A 163 -8.38 12.31 9.01
N PHE A 164 -8.47 13.08 7.92
CA PHE A 164 -9.61 13.95 7.60
C PHE A 164 -9.88 15.06 8.65
N ASP A 165 -8.81 15.64 9.21
CA ASP A 165 -8.88 16.77 10.15
C ASP A 165 -9.09 18.15 9.48
#